data_AF-A0A6J3BUQ4-F1
#
_entry.id   AF-A0A6J3BUQ4-F1
#
_cell.length_a   1.000
_cell.length_b   1.000
_cell.length_c   1.000
_cell.angle_alpha   90.00
_cell.angle_beta   90.00
_cell.angle_gamma   90.00
#
_symmetry.space_group_name_H-M   'P 1'
#
loop_
_entity.id
_entity.type
_entity.pdbx_description
1 polymer ?
#
loop_
_entity_poly.entity_id
_entity_poly.type
_entity_poly.pdbx_seq_one_letter_code
_entity_poly.pdbx_strand_id
1 'polypeptide(L)' 'MAMHHRVCIVEAESSRHTFAIGGPDEDGSFDYGLFQINDRYWCNNGSNPGKGCNVRCRDLSDDITTASICAKTIYK' A
#
# COMPACT_ATOMS: atom_id res chain seq x y z
N MET A 1 -20.54 11.10 10.47
CA MET A 1 -19.97 9.73 10.47
C MET A 1 -19.59 9.37 9.03
N ALA A 2 -18.32 9.57 8.63
CA ALA A 2 -17.84 9.22 7.29
C ALA A 2 -16.64 8.26 7.43
N MET A 3 -16.93 7.00 7.72
CA MET A 3 -15.89 5.98 7.96
C MET A 3 -16.32 4.59 7.47
N HIS A 4 -17.20 4.49 6.47
CA HIS A 4 -17.64 3.21 5.93
C HIS A 4 -16.91 2.79 4.65
N HIS A 5 -16.47 3.74 3.81
CA HIS A 5 -15.88 3.40 2.51
C HIS A 5 -14.47 2.80 2.62
N ARG A 6 -13.63 3.33 3.52
CA ARG A 6 -12.26 2.83 3.72
C ARG A 6 -12.22 1.44 4.36
N VAL A 7 -13.20 1.11 5.20
CA VAL A 7 -13.27 -0.18 5.89
C VAL A 7 -13.57 -1.31 4.89
N CYS A 8 -14.45 -1.08 3.92
CA CYS A 8 -14.78 -2.06 2.89
C CYS A 8 -13.56 -2.44 2.03
N ILE A 9 -12.79 -1.45 1.57
CA ILE A 9 -11.60 -1.68 0.75
C ILE A 9 -10.55 -2.44 1.55
N VAL A 10 -10.29 -2.04 2.80
CA VAL A 10 -9.32 -2.71 3.65
C VAL A 10 -9.69 -4.18 3.93
N GLU A 11 -10.97 -4.50 4.07
CA GLU A 11 -11.42 -5.89 4.21
C GLU A 11 -11.20 -6.68 2.92
N ALA A 12 -11.60 -6.13 1.77
CA ALA A 12 -11.50 -6.80 0.48
C ALA A 12 -10.04 -7.03 0.05
N GLU A 13 -9.18 -6.04 0.26
CA GLU A 13 -7.81 -6.01 -0.28
C GLU A 13 -6.80 -6.71 0.63
N SER A 14 -6.98 -6.65 1.95
CA SER A 14 -5.97 -7.15 2.89
C SER A 14 -6.55 -7.95 4.05
N SER A 15 -7.88 -8.13 4.13
CA SER A 15 -8.53 -8.73 5.31
C SER A 15 -8.10 -8.07 6.63
N ARG A 16 -7.83 -6.75 6.59
CA ARG A 16 -7.29 -5.94 7.70
C ARG A 16 -5.85 -6.28 8.13
N HIS A 17 -5.10 -7.06 7.35
CA HIS A 17 -3.70 -7.35 7.61
C HIS A 17 -2.81 -6.24 7.05
N THR A 18 -2.13 -5.52 7.94
CA THR A 18 -1.20 -4.46 7.53
C THR A 18 0.02 -4.98 6.80
N PHE A 19 0.34 -6.25 6.93
CA PHE A 19 1.48 -6.95 6.31
C PHE A 19 1.08 -7.84 5.12
N ALA A 20 -0.10 -7.61 4.54
CA ALA A 20 -0.52 -8.32 3.33
C ALA A 20 0.45 -8.01 2.17
N ILE A 21 0.87 -9.04 1.44
CA ILE A 21 1.63 -8.92 0.21
C ILE A 21 0.84 -9.62 -0.89
N GLY A 22 0.38 -8.85 -1.88
CA GLY A 22 -0.32 -9.32 -3.06
C GLY A 22 0.64 -9.58 -4.21
N GLY A 23 0.29 -10.56 -5.04
CA GLY A 23 1.02 -10.93 -6.25
C GLY A 23 1.84 -12.23 -6.13
N PRO A 24 2.84 -12.42 -7.02
CA PRO A 24 3.23 -11.47 -8.07
C PRO A 24 2.13 -11.25 -9.12
N ASP A 25 2.01 -10.02 -9.60
CA ASP A 25 1.18 -9.69 -10.77
C ASP A 25 1.80 -10.23 -12.07
N GLU A 26 1.06 -10.19 -13.18
CA GLU A 26 1.53 -10.66 -14.50
C GLU A 26 2.83 -9.97 -14.95
N ASP A 27 3.12 -8.78 -14.42
CA ASP A 27 4.30 -7.98 -14.73
C ASP A 27 5.46 -8.16 -13.74
N GLY A 28 5.29 -9.04 -12.74
CA GLY A 28 6.26 -9.36 -11.70
C GLY A 28 6.33 -8.36 -10.54
N SER A 29 5.43 -7.38 -10.50
CA SER A 29 5.32 -6.44 -9.38
C SER A 29 4.56 -7.05 -8.20
N PHE A 30 4.71 -6.44 -7.03
CA PHE A 30 4.04 -6.85 -5.79
C PHE A 30 3.30 -5.68 -5.16
N ASP A 31 2.19 -6.00 -4.51
CA ASP A 31 1.36 -5.05 -3.79
C ASP A 31 1.56 -5.19 -2.28
N TYR A 32 1.74 -4.06 -1.60
CA TYR A 32 2.13 -4.06 -0.19
C TYR A 32 1.11 -3.40 0.72
N GLY A 33 0.88 -4.06 1.83
CA GLY A 33 0.18 -3.58 3.00
C GLY A 33 -1.33 -3.43 2.83
N LEU A 34 -1.91 -2.64 3.73
CA LEU A 34 -3.35 -2.56 3.95
C LEU A 34 -4.16 -2.12 2.71
N PHE A 35 -3.54 -1.31 1.86
CA PHE A 35 -4.14 -0.73 0.66
C PHE A 35 -3.62 -1.37 -0.64
N GLN A 36 -2.85 -2.47 -0.54
CA GLN A 36 -2.26 -3.16 -1.70
C GLN A 36 -1.56 -2.18 -2.65
N ILE A 37 -0.57 -1.46 -2.13
CA ILE A 37 0.16 -0.42 -2.88
C ILE A 37 1.30 -1.06 -3.68
N ASN A 38 1.25 -0.91 -5.00
CA ASN A 38 2.18 -1.53 -5.93
C ASN A 38 3.62 -0.96 -5.91
N ASP A 39 4.63 -1.83 -5.88
CA ASP A 39 6.06 -1.47 -5.85
C ASP A 39 6.66 -1.00 -7.19
N ARG A 40 5.93 -1.19 -8.29
CA ARG A 40 6.36 -0.67 -9.59
C ARG A 40 6.31 0.85 -9.62
N TYR A 41 5.26 1.43 -9.05
CA TYR A 41 4.92 2.85 -9.23
C TYR A 41 4.96 3.69 -7.95
N TRP A 42 4.67 3.11 -6.80
CA TRP A 42 4.32 3.91 -5.61
C TRP A 42 5.31 3.77 -4.47
N CYS A 43 5.86 2.59 -4.21
CA CYS A 43 6.86 2.36 -3.17
C CYS A 43 8.12 1.69 -3.73
N ASN A 44 9.25 1.86 -3.05
CA ASN A 44 10.49 1.19 -3.43
C ASN A 44 10.72 -0.05 -2.55
N ASN A 45 10.95 -1.21 -3.16
CA ASN A 45 11.28 -2.44 -2.42
C ASN A 45 12.76 -2.48 -1.96
N GLY A 46 13.60 -1.55 -2.44
CA GLY A 46 14.98 -1.41 -1.98
C GLY A 46 15.14 -0.78 -0.60
N SER A 47 16.40 -0.65 -0.16
CA SER A 47 16.75 -0.06 1.15
C SER A 47 16.41 1.43 1.30
N ASN A 48 16.21 2.12 0.17
CA ASN A 48 15.99 3.56 0.12
C ASN A 48 14.54 3.88 -0.27
N PRO A 49 13.93 4.93 0.34
CA PRO A 49 12.65 5.44 -0.11
C PRO A 49 12.70 5.89 -1.58
N GLY A 50 11.57 5.79 -2.29
CA GLY A 50 11.50 6.27 -3.67
C GLY A 50 10.10 6.13 -4.26
N LYS A 51 10.00 6.35 -5.57
CA LYS A 51 8.76 6.26 -6.36
C LYS A 51 7.72 7.34 -5.98
N GLY A 52 6.47 7.19 -6.44
CA GLY A 52 5.43 8.22 -6.29
C GLY A 52 5.13 8.63 -4.85
N CYS A 53 5.29 7.73 -3.88
CA CYS A 53 5.08 8.04 -2.47
C CYS A 53 6.36 8.34 -1.70
N ASN A 54 7.55 8.21 -2.31
CA ASN A 54 8.85 8.43 -1.67
C ASN A 54 9.02 7.65 -0.35
N VAL A 55 8.64 6.36 -0.36
CA VAL A 55 8.64 5.46 0.81
C VAL A 55 9.19 4.09 0.44
N ARG A 56 9.59 3.31 1.45
CA ARG A 56 9.92 1.89 1.24
C ARG A 56 8.65 1.05 1.37
N CYS A 57 8.54 -0.02 0.58
CA CYS A 57 7.34 -0.86 0.62
C CYS A 57 7.12 -1.51 2.00
N ARG A 58 8.18 -1.83 2.73
CA ARG A 58 8.09 -2.30 4.13
C ARG A 58 7.47 -1.28 5.09
N ASP A 59 7.71 0.02 4.87
CA ASP A 59 7.20 1.07 5.76
C ASP A 59 5.66 1.19 5.66
N LEU A 60 5.08 0.74 4.53
CA LEU A 60 3.63 0.66 4.33
C LEU A 60 2.97 -0.42 5.19
N SER A 61 3.74 -1.44 5.60
CA SER A 61 3.26 -2.51 6.47
C SER A 61 3.44 -2.19 7.95
N ASP A 62 4.50 -1.45 8.28
CA ASP A 62 4.82 -1.05 9.64
C ASP A 62 3.99 0.16 10.12
N ASP A 63 3.74 1.13 9.23
CA ASP A 63 3.02 2.36 9.57
C ASP A 63 1.84 2.66 8.62
N ILE A 64 0.63 2.41 9.13
CA ILE A 64 -0.62 2.72 8.44
C ILE A 64 -0.83 4.20 8.15
N THR A 65 -0.13 5.11 8.85
CA THR A 65 -0.15 6.55 8.59
C THR A 65 0.54 6.83 7.27
N THR A 66 1.71 6.25 7.08
CA THR A 66 2.48 6.32 5.84
C THR A 66 1.68 5.70 4.68
N ALA A 67 1.06 4.53 4.91
CA ALA A 67 0.19 3.90 3.92
C ALA A 67 -1.04 4.77 3.57
N SER A 68 -1.67 5.40 4.56
CA SER A 68 -2.84 6.27 4.36
C SER A 68 -2.51 7.56 3.61
N ILE A 69 -1.30 8.11 3.82
CA ILE A 69 -0.81 9.27 3.08
C ILE A 69 -0.56 8.88 1.62
N CYS A 70 0.12 7.76 1.38
CA CYS A 70 0.37 7.26 0.03
C CYS A 70 -0.95 6.98 -0.72
N ALA A 71 -1.90 6.27 -0.10
CA ALA A 71 -3.21 6.01 -0.70
C ALA A 71 -3.99 7.29 -1.05
N LYS A 72 -3.85 8.35 -0.25
CA LYS A 72 -4.43 9.67 -0.58
C LYS A 72 -3.75 10.33 -1.78
N THR A 73 -2.45 10.10 -1.97
CA THR A 73 -1.70 10.58 -3.14
C THR A 73 -2.11 9.83 -4.40
N ILE A 74 -2.37 8.53 -4.31
CA ILE A 74 -2.81 7.69 -5.44
C ILE A 74 -4.22 8.08 -5.92
N TYR A 75 -5.12 8.39 -4.99
CA TYR A 75 -6.51 8.75 -5.30
C TYR A 75 -6.69 10.20 -5.81
N LYS A 76 -5.64 11.03 -5.77
CA LYS A 76 -5.69 12.41 -6.27
C LYS A 76 -5.53 12.47 -7.77
#